data_AF-A0A7S4SPA6-F1
#
_entry.id   AF-A0A7S4SPA6-F1
#
_cell.length_a   1.000
_cell.length_b   1.000
_cell.length_c   1.000
_cell.angle_alpha   90.00
_cell.angle_beta   90.00
_cell.angle_gamma   90.00
#
_symmetry.space_group_name_H-M   'P 1'
#
loop_
_entity.id
_entity.type
_entity.pdbx_description
1 polymer ?
#
loop_
_entity_poly.entity_id
_entity_poly.type
_entity_poly.pdbx_seq_one_letter_code
_entity_poly.pdbx_strand_id
1 'polypeptide(L)'
;LMTATRRNWPQKSKSILPCSQTAEKPKKQDFLFEILSEKQEAAEGAPSLQDMQDELGRLRKLFEAELAQLAWRDAGSKQPNRMALLSRLESVGVTRDLSMRIVDRILPCADLELAWKRTLRILAKVVKTPVHDVMQDGGVISLVGPTGVGKTTTAAKIAAQFAERHGRNQ
;
A
#
# COMPACT_ATOMS: atom_id res chain seq x y z
N LEU A 1 -39.35 27.23 11.61
CA LEU A 1 -40.73 27.64 11.25
C LEU A 1 -40.76 27.93 9.76
N MET A 2 -41.70 27.28 9.06
CA MET A 2 -42.27 27.68 7.76
C MET A 2 -41.37 27.52 6.52
N THR A 3 -41.50 26.44 5.75
CA THR A 3 -42.53 26.14 4.72
C THR A 3 -42.35 26.92 3.42
N ALA A 4 -42.61 26.20 2.33
CA ALA A 4 -43.14 26.64 1.04
C ALA A 4 -42.13 26.81 -0.10
N THR A 5 -42.44 26.52 -1.36
CA THR A 5 -43.50 25.74 -2.00
C THR A 5 -43.09 25.62 -3.46
N ARG A 6 -43.37 24.43 -3.99
CA ARG A 6 -43.53 24.05 -5.41
C ARG A 6 -43.92 25.14 -6.42
N ARG A 7 -43.37 24.91 -7.62
CA ARG A 7 -43.98 25.02 -8.98
C ARG A 7 -44.36 26.44 -9.46
N ASN A 8 -43.94 26.71 -10.69
CA ASN A 8 -44.82 26.71 -11.88
C ASN A 8 -44.57 27.94 -12.76
N TRP A 9 -44.18 27.73 -14.01
CA TRP A 9 -44.50 28.59 -15.15
C TRP A 9 -44.20 27.79 -16.44
N PRO A 10 -44.86 28.02 -17.59
CA PRO A 10 -46.11 27.39 -18.00
C PRO A 10 -45.97 26.70 -19.38
N GLN A 11 -47.00 25.94 -19.74
CA GLN A 11 -47.16 25.35 -21.07
C GLN A 11 -48.12 26.20 -21.92
N LYS A 12 -47.94 26.10 -23.25
CA LYS A 12 -48.67 26.68 -24.41
C LYS A 12 -48.04 27.98 -24.94
N SER A 13 -47.80 28.16 -26.24
CA SER A 13 -48.52 27.63 -27.41
C SER A 13 -47.63 27.53 -28.66
N LYS A 14 -47.93 26.53 -29.49
CA LYS A 14 -47.38 26.25 -30.83
C LYS A 14 -47.62 27.41 -31.81
N SER A 15 -46.65 27.67 -32.69
CA SER A 15 -46.88 27.71 -34.15
C SER A 15 -45.58 27.96 -34.94
N ILE A 16 -45.34 27.09 -35.93
CA ILE A 16 -44.57 27.28 -37.19
C ILE A 16 -43.07 26.92 -37.17
N LEU A 17 -42.74 25.87 -37.93
CA LEU A 17 -41.39 25.38 -38.33
C LEU A 17 -40.85 26.20 -39.53
N PRO A 18 -39.63 25.95 -40.04
CA PRO A 18 -38.33 26.07 -39.39
C PRO A 18 -37.44 27.06 -40.19
N CYS A 19 -36.75 27.99 -39.53
CA CYS A 19 -35.76 28.83 -40.22
C CYS A 19 -34.35 28.29 -39.94
N SER A 20 -33.72 27.88 -41.03
CA SER A 20 -32.32 27.50 -41.19
C SER A 20 -31.36 28.35 -40.35
N GLN A 21 -30.53 27.68 -39.55
CA GLN A 21 -29.29 28.25 -39.05
C GLN A 21 -28.14 27.32 -39.41
N THR A 22 -27.42 27.74 -40.44
CA THR A 22 -26.07 27.33 -40.78
C THR A 22 -25.12 27.69 -39.64
N ALA A 23 -24.56 26.68 -38.99
CA ALA A 23 -23.37 26.81 -38.14
C ALA A 23 -22.24 26.02 -38.80
N GLU A 24 -21.14 26.71 -39.07
CA GLU A 24 -20.02 26.29 -39.89
C GLU A 24 -18.85 25.79 -39.03
N LYS A 25 -18.11 24.81 -39.59
CA LYS A 25 -16.70 24.35 -39.35
C LYS A 25 -16.44 23.18 -38.37
N PRO A 26 -15.38 22.35 -38.59
CA PRO A 26 -14.47 22.27 -39.76
C PRO A 26 -14.36 20.86 -40.42
N LYS A 27 -13.95 20.90 -41.69
CA LYS A 27 -13.59 19.79 -42.58
C LYS A 27 -12.27 19.14 -42.16
N LYS A 28 -12.25 17.82 -41.93
CA LYS A 28 -11.02 17.00 -41.99
C LYS A 28 -11.27 15.48 -42.04
N GLN A 29 -12.22 15.02 -42.86
CA GLN A 29 -12.49 13.57 -42.98
C GLN A 29 -12.45 13.02 -44.42
N ASP A 30 -12.38 13.87 -45.44
CA ASP A 30 -12.44 13.40 -46.83
C ASP A 30 -11.09 12.91 -47.39
N PHE A 31 -9.97 13.26 -46.75
CA PHE A 31 -8.63 12.98 -47.31
C PHE A 31 -8.11 11.55 -47.05
N LEU A 32 -8.71 10.81 -46.10
CA LEU A 32 -8.24 9.46 -45.72
C LEU A 32 -8.90 8.33 -46.50
N PHE A 33 -9.99 8.59 -47.22
CA PHE A 33 -10.70 7.56 -47.99
C PHE A 33 -10.25 7.50 -49.46
N GLU A 34 -9.74 8.62 -50.00
CA GLU A 34 -9.26 8.72 -51.39
C GLU A 34 -7.93 7.97 -51.61
N ILE A 35 -7.07 7.92 -50.58
CA ILE A 35 -5.79 7.19 -50.62
C ILE A 35 -6.00 5.66 -50.62
N LEU A 36 -7.14 5.17 -50.14
CA LEU A 36 -7.43 3.72 -50.06
C LEU A 36 -8.08 3.14 -51.32
N SER A 37 -8.46 3.97 -52.30
CA SER A 37 -9.27 3.54 -53.45
C SER A 37 -8.52 3.42 -54.77
N GLU A 38 -7.21 3.64 -54.82
CA GLU A 38 -6.42 3.44 -56.05
C GLU A 38 -5.67 2.10 -56.05
N LYS A 39 -6.28 1.16 -56.77
CA LYS A 39 -5.63 0.11 -57.59
C LYS A 39 -4.87 -1.01 -56.85
N GLN A 40 -5.60 -2.05 -56.42
CA GLN A 40 -5.05 -3.41 -56.28
C GLN A 40 -5.00 -4.09 -57.65
N GLU A 41 -3.83 -4.05 -58.31
CA GLU A 41 -3.44 -5.03 -59.33
C GLU A 41 -2.68 -6.16 -58.63
N ALA A 42 -3.03 -7.39 -58.99
CA ALA A 42 -2.52 -8.62 -58.41
C ALA A 42 -1.00 -8.73 -58.47
N ALA A 43 -0.37 -8.89 -57.29
CA ALA A 43 0.98 -9.39 -57.13
C ALA A 43 0.92 -10.54 -56.10
N GLU A 44 1.22 -11.75 -56.57
CA GLU A 44 1.43 -12.93 -55.73
C GLU A 44 2.48 -12.61 -54.66
N GLY A 45 2.08 -12.69 -53.39
CA GLY A 45 2.97 -12.55 -52.23
C GLY A 45 2.68 -11.37 -51.28
N ALA A 46 1.62 -10.58 -51.50
CA ALA A 46 1.18 -9.61 -50.50
C ALA A 46 0.36 -10.32 -49.40
N PRO A 47 0.72 -10.18 -48.11
CA PRO A 47 -0.07 -10.76 -47.02
C PRO A 47 -1.49 -10.22 -47.09
N SER A 48 -2.48 -11.11 -46.97
CA SER A 48 -3.89 -10.72 -47.02
C SER A 48 -4.22 -9.81 -45.84
N LEU A 49 -5.28 -9.01 -45.97
CA LEU A 49 -5.77 -8.20 -44.84
C LEU A 49 -6.09 -9.06 -43.60
N GLN A 50 -6.45 -10.33 -43.80
CA GLN A 50 -6.62 -11.31 -42.74
C GLN A 50 -5.29 -11.61 -42.03
N ASP A 51 -4.22 -11.87 -42.80
CA ASP A 51 -2.89 -12.19 -42.25
C ASP A 51 -2.33 -11.02 -41.42
N MET A 52 -2.57 -9.78 -41.86
CA MET A 52 -2.20 -8.58 -41.10
C MET A 52 -3.00 -8.45 -39.78
N GLN A 53 -4.29 -8.74 -39.79
CA GLN A 53 -5.13 -8.71 -38.58
C GLN A 53 -4.68 -9.78 -37.58
N ASP A 54 -4.34 -10.96 -38.06
CA ASP A 54 -3.81 -12.04 -37.23
C ASP A 54 -2.45 -11.68 -36.64
N GLU A 55 -1.57 -11.06 -37.42
CA GLU A 55 -0.25 -10.64 -36.93
C GLU A 55 -0.35 -9.50 -35.91
N LEU A 56 -1.23 -8.51 -36.14
CA LEU A 56 -1.53 -7.47 -35.15
C LEU A 56 -2.15 -8.06 -33.88
N GLY A 57 -3.00 -9.08 -34.01
CA GLY A 57 -3.56 -9.83 -32.88
C GLY A 57 -2.49 -10.57 -32.08
N ARG A 58 -1.50 -11.16 -32.75
CA ARG A 58 -0.34 -11.80 -32.11
C ARG A 58 0.55 -10.79 -31.40
N LEU A 59 0.87 -9.67 -32.05
CA LEU A 59 1.63 -8.58 -31.43
C LEU A 59 0.91 -8.03 -30.20
N ARG A 60 -0.40 -7.81 -30.30
CA ARG A 60 -1.22 -7.37 -29.16
C ARG A 60 -1.16 -8.35 -28.00
N LYS A 61 -1.30 -9.65 -28.26
CA LYS A 61 -1.20 -10.69 -27.22
C LYS A 61 0.18 -10.74 -26.57
N LEU A 62 1.25 -10.57 -27.34
CA LEU A 62 2.61 -10.49 -26.82
C LEU A 62 2.81 -9.25 -25.94
N PHE A 63 2.30 -8.08 -26.37
CA PHE A 63 2.35 -6.87 -25.56
C PHE A 63 1.51 -6.97 -24.29
N GLU A 64 0.31 -7.54 -24.35
CA GLU A 64 -0.53 -7.78 -23.17
C GLU A 64 0.15 -8.74 -22.19
N ALA A 65 0.84 -9.78 -22.68
CA ALA A 65 1.61 -10.71 -21.85
C ALA A 65 2.80 -10.03 -21.16
N GLU A 66 3.59 -9.23 -21.89
CA GLU A 66 4.73 -8.49 -21.32
C GLU A 66 4.29 -7.42 -20.31
N LEU A 67 3.22 -6.67 -20.61
CA LEU A 67 2.66 -5.69 -19.69
C LEU A 67 2.09 -6.36 -18.43
N ALA A 68 1.43 -7.51 -18.57
CA ALA A 68 1.01 -8.30 -17.43
C ALA A 68 2.24 -8.74 -16.61
N GLN A 69 3.26 -9.32 -17.23
CA GLN A 69 4.47 -9.76 -16.53
C GLN A 69 5.15 -8.61 -15.76
N LEU A 70 5.22 -7.40 -16.33
CA LEU A 70 5.74 -6.22 -15.65
C LEU A 70 4.87 -5.78 -14.47
N ALA A 71 3.54 -5.78 -14.61
CA ALA A 71 2.61 -5.43 -13.53
C ALA A 71 2.68 -6.43 -12.36
N TRP A 72 2.87 -7.72 -12.64
CA TRP A 72 3.05 -8.76 -11.62
C TRP A 72 4.43 -8.65 -10.96
N ARG A 73 5.47 -8.31 -11.71
CA ARG A 73 6.81 -8.06 -11.18
C ARG A 73 6.83 -6.82 -10.28
N ASP A 74 6.12 -5.77 -10.65
CA ASP A 74 5.90 -4.60 -9.81
C ASP A 74 5.09 -4.99 -8.54
N ALA A 75 4.04 -5.80 -8.67
CA ALA A 75 3.25 -6.27 -7.54
C ALA A 75 4.04 -7.13 -6.53
N GLY A 76 4.93 -8.01 -6.99
CA GLY A 76 5.85 -8.77 -6.13
C GLY A 76 7.03 -7.94 -5.60
N SER A 77 7.46 -6.95 -6.37
CA SER A 77 8.49 -5.97 -5.99
C SER A 77 7.96 -4.83 -5.12
N LYS A 78 6.65 -4.78 -4.84
CA LYS A 78 6.01 -3.55 -4.34
C LYS A 78 6.63 -3.04 -3.06
N GLN A 79 7.03 -3.90 -2.11
CA GLN A 79 7.75 -3.47 -0.90
C GLN A 79 8.61 -4.60 -0.26
N PRO A 80 9.75 -5.02 -0.84
CA PRO A 80 10.62 -6.05 -0.25
C PRO A 80 11.06 -5.67 1.18
N ASN A 81 11.31 -4.39 1.41
CA ASN A 81 11.66 -3.86 2.74
C ASN A 81 10.52 -4.01 3.77
N ARG A 82 9.24 -3.97 3.33
CA ARG A 82 8.10 -4.21 4.21
C ARG A 82 8.08 -5.63 4.72
N MET A 83 8.23 -6.60 3.83
CA MET A 83 8.24 -8.01 4.18
C MET A 83 9.44 -8.33 5.07
N ALA A 84 10.63 -7.84 4.72
CA ALA A 84 11.82 -8.02 5.53
C ALA A 84 11.67 -7.44 6.95
N LEU A 85 11.08 -6.25 7.10
CA LEU A 85 10.83 -5.66 8.41
C LEU A 85 9.79 -6.43 9.22
N LEU A 86 8.69 -6.87 8.60
CA LEU A 86 7.65 -7.65 9.28
C LEU A 86 8.22 -8.98 9.79
N SER A 87 8.97 -9.71 8.95
CA SER A 87 9.64 -10.94 9.37
C SER A 87 10.63 -10.73 10.51
N ARG A 88 11.41 -9.63 10.50
CA ARG A 88 12.31 -9.28 11.61
C ARG A 88 11.57 -8.94 12.91
N LEU A 89 10.41 -8.30 12.82
CA LEU A 89 9.60 -7.98 14.01
C LEU A 89 8.96 -9.23 14.60
N GLU A 90 8.44 -10.12 13.75
CA GLU A 90 7.87 -11.39 14.17
C GLU A 90 8.91 -12.30 14.84
N SER A 91 10.16 -12.34 14.35
CA SER A 91 11.23 -13.14 14.98
C SER A 91 11.66 -12.65 16.36
N VAL A 92 11.40 -11.38 16.69
CA VAL A 92 11.63 -10.79 18.03
C VAL A 92 10.41 -11.02 18.95
N GLY A 93 9.34 -11.63 18.45
CA GLY A 93 8.13 -11.91 19.22
C GLY A 93 7.15 -10.73 19.27
N VAL A 94 7.29 -9.76 18.36
CA VAL A 94 6.32 -8.66 18.23
C VAL A 94 5.07 -9.19 17.51
N THR A 95 3.90 -8.89 18.07
CA THR A 95 2.62 -9.33 17.48
C THR A 95 2.41 -8.74 16.10
N ARG A 96 1.79 -9.51 15.20
CA ARG A 96 1.58 -9.12 13.80
C ARG A 96 0.87 -7.77 13.64
N ASP A 97 -0.14 -7.50 14.47
CA ASP A 97 -0.87 -6.22 14.46
C ASP A 97 0.04 -5.03 14.78
N LEU A 98 0.84 -5.15 15.85
CA LEU A 98 1.80 -4.12 16.24
C LEU A 98 2.89 -3.96 15.18
N SER A 99 3.35 -5.06 14.60
CA SER A 99 4.35 -5.07 13.53
C SER A 99 3.87 -4.28 12.31
N MET A 100 2.62 -4.50 11.85
CA MET A 100 2.05 -3.73 10.73
C MET A 100 2.00 -2.23 11.05
N ARG A 101 1.49 -1.86 12.24
CA ARG A 101 1.37 -0.46 12.66
C ARG A 101 2.73 0.25 12.73
N ILE A 102 3.77 -0.44 13.17
CA ILE A 102 5.14 0.08 13.21
C ILE A 102 5.67 0.26 11.79
N VAL A 103 5.52 -0.74 10.93
CA VAL A 103 6.05 -0.75 9.57
C VAL A 103 5.38 0.31 8.70
N ASP A 104 4.06 0.50 8.83
CA ASP A 104 3.29 1.54 8.13
C ASP A 104 3.74 2.96 8.48
N ARG A 105 4.30 3.17 9.68
CA ARG A 105 4.81 4.47 10.12
C ARG A 105 6.22 4.78 9.62
N ILE A 106 6.98 3.75 9.26
CA ILE A 106 8.41 3.86 8.93
C ILE A 106 8.63 3.89 7.42
N LEU A 107 7.80 3.15 6.68
CA LEU A 107 7.80 3.14 5.23
C LEU A 107 7.07 4.35 4.64
N PRO A 108 7.38 4.75 3.39
CA PRO A 108 8.40 4.15 2.52
C PRO A 108 9.83 4.48 2.97
N CYS A 109 10.72 3.49 2.88
CA CYS A 109 12.14 3.63 3.20
C CYS A 109 12.95 2.73 2.26
N ALA A 110 13.92 3.31 1.55
CA ALA A 110 14.74 2.60 0.57
C ALA A 110 15.78 1.69 1.25
N ASP A 111 16.31 2.11 2.40
CA ASP A 111 17.30 1.35 3.16
C ASP A 111 16.64 0.57 4.31
N LEU A 112 16.76 -0.76 4.25
CA LEU A 112 16.24 -1.68 5.25
C LEU A 112 16.91 -1.48 6.63
N GLU A 113 18.20 -1.22 6.69
CA GLU A 113 18.92 -1.07 7.96
C GLU A 113 18.58 0.26 8.63
N LEU A 114 18.41 1.32 7.85
CA LEU A 114 17.89 2.58 8.37
C LEU A 114 16.46 2.43 8.89
N ALA A 115 15.61 1.70 8.16
CA ALA A 115 14.25 1.42 8.59
C ALA A 115 14.23 0.62 9.91
N TRP A 116 15.10 -0.38 10.04
CA TRP A 116 15.27 -1.17 11.26
C TRP A 116 15.73 -0.32 12.45
N LYS A 117 16.71 0.56 12.27
CA LYS A 117 17.15 1.49 13.32
C LYS A 117 16.02 2.43 13.77
N ARG A 118 15.17 2.89 12.83
CA ARG A 118 13.98 3.69 13.16
C ARG A 118 12.96 2.89 13.95
N THR A 119 12.73 1.62 13.59
CA THR A 119 11.89 0.68 14.33
C THR A 119 12.33 0.55 15.78
N LEU A 120 13.62 0.27 16.00
CA LEU A 120 14.17 0.12 17.35
C LEU A 120 14.04 1.41 18.16
N ARG A 121 14.24 2.58 17.54
CA ARG A 121 14.06 3.88 18.20
C ARG A 121 12.61 4.11 18.64
N ILE A 122 11.63 3.68 17.83
CA ILE A 122 10.21 3.77 18.20
C ILE A 122 9.93 2.83 19.37
N LEU A 123 10.38 1.58 19.30
CA LEU A 123 10.19 0.59 20.37
C LEU A 123 10.82 1.06 21.68
N ALA A 124 12.04 1.60 21.65
CA ALA A 124 12.73 2.13 22.83
C ALA A 124 11.96 3.28 23.50
N LYS A 125 11.18 4.07 22.75
CA LYS A 125 10.32 5.13 23.30
C LYS A 125 9.01 4.61 23.87
N VAL A 126 8.52 3.47 23.38
CA VAL A 126 7.25 2.87 23.80
C VAL A 126 7.44 2.03 25.06
N VAL A 127 8.58 1.34 25.18
CA VAL A 127 8.92 0.56 26.37
C VAL A 127 9.27 1.51 27.49
N LYS A 128 8.35 1.65 28.46
CA LYS A 128 8.60 2.42 29.68
C LYS A 128 9.53 1.62 30.59
N THR A 129 10.69 2.18 30.89
CA THR A 129 11.54 1.70 31.98
C THR A 129 11.07 2.32 33.30
N PRO A 130 11.08 1.56 34.41
CA PRO A 130 10.76 2.12 35.72
C PRO A 130 11.76 3.24 36.06
N VAL A 131 11.24 4.34 36.62
CA VAL A 131 12.05 5.51 37.02
C VAL A 131 12.88 5.21 38.27
N HIS A 132 12.36 4.35 39.15
CA HIS A 132 13.04 3.86 40.35
C HIS A 132 13.54 2.43 40.15
N ASP A 133 14.82 2.22 40.43
CA ASP A 133 15.41 0.89 40.51
C ASP A 133 15.23 0.37 41.93
N VAL A 134 14.26 -0.54 42.10
CA VAL A 134 14.00 -1.23 43.38
C VAL A 134 15.25 -1.92 43.93
N MET A 135 16.23 -2.21 43.07
CA MET A 135 17.50 -2.79 43.45
C MET A 135 18.46 -1.78 44.08
N GLN A 136 18.25 -0.46 43.91
CA GLN A 136 19.06 0.60 44.51
C GLN A 136 18.41 1.20 45.75
N ASP A 137 17.12 1.51 45.67
CA ASP A 137 16.43 2.20 46.76
C ASP A 137 16.04 1.25 47.91
N GLY A 138 16.11 -0.07 47.67
CA GLY A 138 15.65 -1.08 48.61
C GLY A 138 14.13 -1.03 48.84
N GLY A 139 13.64 -1.81 49.80
CA GLY A 139 12.22 -1.83 50.18
C GLY A 139 11.61 -3.23 50.21
N VAL A 140 10.28 -3.29 50.39
CA VAL A 140 9.51 -4.53 50.45
C VAL A 140 8.87 -4.81 49.10
N ILE A 141 9.15 -5.98 48.53
CA ILE A 141 8.64 -6.42 47.22
C ILE A 141 7.76 -7.66 47.41
N SER A 142 6.57 -7.66 46.82
CA SER A 142 5.69 -8.83 46.77
C SER A 142 5.61 -9.37 45.34
N LEU A 143 5.88 -10.67 45.16
CA LEU A 143 5.82 -11.37 43.87
C LEU A 143 4.53 -12.17 43.77
N VAL A 144 3.60 -11.74 42.91
CA VAL A 144 2.25 -12.33 42.79
C VAL A 144 2.07 -13.00 41.42
N GLY A 145 1.50 -14.20 41.38
CA GLY A 145 1.24 -14.94 40.14
C GLY A 145 1.03 -16.44 40.35
N PRO A 146 0.71 -17.22 39.29
CA PRO A 146 0.46 -18.66 39.38
C PRO A 146 1.72 -19.47 39.75
N THR A 147 1.56 -20.70 40.22
CA THR A 147 2.69 -21.59 40.52
C THR A 147 3.45 -21.97 39.23
N GLY A 148 4.78 -22.12 39.31
CA GLY A 148 5.60 -22.55 38.16
C GLY A 148 6.18 -21.45 37.28
N VAL A 149 5.73 -20.18 37.40
CA VAL A 149 6.30 -19.05 36.62
C VAL A 149 7.65 -18.53 37.13
N GLY A 150 8.25 -19.23 38.10
CA GLY A 150 9.56 -18.87 38.64
C GLY A 150 9.56 -17.80 39.74
N LYS A 151 8.44 -17.52 40.43
CA LYS A 151 8.39 -16.51 41.52
C LYS A 151 9.48 -16.71 42.58
N THR A 152 9.63 -17.93 43.09
CA THR A 152 10.66 -18.28 44.09
C THR A 152 12.07 -18.11 43.52
N THR A 153 12.27 -18.48 42.25
CA THR A 153 13.55 -18.32 41.55
C THR A 153 13.89 -16.84 41.34
N THR A 154 12.91 -16.02 40.97
CA THR A 154 13.06 -14.57 40.80
C THR A 154 13.37 -13.91 42.15
N ALA A 155 12.69 -14.29 43.24
CA ALA A 155 12.99 -13.80 44.58
C ALA A 155 14.45 -14.08 44.98
N ALA A 156 14.91 -15.31 44.77
CA ALA A 156 16.30 -15.69 45.05
C ALA A 156 17.30 -14.90 44.20
N LYS A 157 17.03 -14.70 42.90
CA LYS A 157 17.88 -13.91 42.00
C LYS A 157 17.96 -12.44 42.43
N ILE A 158 16.82 -11.84 42.75
CA ILE A 158 16.75 -10.46 43.25
C ILE A 158 17.53 -10.33 44.56
N ALA A 159 17.34 -11.25 45.51
CA ALA A 159 18.06 -11.23 46.78
C ALA A 159 19.58 -11.37 46.60
N ALA A 160 20.03 -12.28 45.75
CA ALA A 160 21.45 -12.46 45.44
C ALA A 160 22.07 -11.19 44.81
N GLN A 161 21.40 -10.62 43.80
CA GLN A 161 21.87 -9.41 43.14
C GLN A 161 21.88 -8.20 44.08
N PHE A 162 20.91 -8.10 45.00
CA PHE A 162 20.88 -7.05 46.01
C PHE A 162 22.04 -7.20 47.02
N ALA A 163 22.29 -8.44 47.48
CA ALA A 163 23.38 -8.75 48.40
C ALA A 163 24.77 -8.50 47.78
N GLU A 164 24.96 -8.76 46.49
CA GLU A 164 26.20 -8.42 45.77
C GLU A 164 26.42 -6.90 45.69
N ARG A 165 25.37 -6.13 45.39
CA ARG A 165 25.46 -4.67 45.25
C ARG A 165 25.67 -3.94 46.58
N HIS A 166 25.08 -4.44 47.67
CA HIS A 166 25.07 -3.78 48.99
C HIS A 166 25.82 -4.55 50.08
N GLY A 167 26.66 -5.52 49.71
CA GLY A 167 27.22 -6.52 50.62
C GLY A 167 27.81 -5.98 51.94
N ARG A 168 27.62 -6.77 53.00
CA ARG A 168 28.24 -6.74 54.37
C ARG A 168 28.48 -5.36 55.05
N ASN A 169 27.80 -4.30 54.63
CA ASN A 169 27.83 -2.99 55.31
C ASN A 169 26.49 -2.64 55.99
N GLN A 170 25.65 -3.65 56.26
CA GLN A 170 24.53 -3.58 57.21
C GLN A 170 24.63 -4.76 58.19
#